data_AF-A0A925LS21-F1
#
_entry.id   AF-A0A925LS21-F1
#
_cell.length_a   1.000
_cell.length_b   1.000
_cell.length_c   1.000
_cell.angle_alpha   90.00
_cell.angle_beta   90.00
_cell.angle_gamma   90.00
#
_symmetry.space_group_name_H-M   'P 1'
#
loop_
_entity.id
_entity.type
_entity.pdbx_description
1 polymer ?
#
loop_
_entity_poly.entity_id
_entity_poly.type
_entity_poly.pdbx_seq_one_letter_code
_entity_poly.pdbx_strand_id
1 'polypeptide(L)' 'MTGIRFILAAVVAITGQQAFAQLPQTRITSVFPPGGQQGTTVDLTVGGGTDLDELDRMVFAHPGITAVQKLDA' A
#
# COMPACT_ATOMS: atom_id res chain seq x y z
N MET A 1 -34.68 0.65 -39.79
CA MET A 1 -34.37 0.35 -38.36
C MET A 1 -32.96 -0.20 -38.15
N THR A 2 -32.05 -0.12 -39.13
CA THR A 2 -30.70 -0.69 -39.05
C THR A 2 -29.67 0.29 -38.44
N GLY A 3 -29.80 1.60 -38.71
CA GLY A 3 -28.85 2.62 -38.23
C GLY A 3 -28.83 2.84 -36.73
N ILE A 4 -29.97 2.73 -36.04
CA ILE A 4 -30.06 2.86 -34.57
C ILE A 4 -29.25 1.77 -33.86
N ARG A 5 -29.19 0.55 -34.42
CA ARG A 5 -28.44 -0.56 -33.84
C ARG A 5 -26.93 -0.34 -33.93
N PHE A 6 -26.46 0.25 -35.02
CA PHE A 6 -25.06 0.63 -35.18
C PHE A 6 -24.65 1.75 -34.22
N ILE A 7 -25.52 2.75 -34.01
CA ILE A 7 -25.26 3.83 -33.06
C ILE A 7 -25.20 3.29 -31.62
N LEU A 8 -26.14 2.43 -31.23
CA LEU A 8 -26.14 1.83 -29.89
C LEU A 8 -24.91 0.96 -29.64
N ALA A 9 -24.48 0.17 -30.63
CA ALA A 9 -23.26 -0.63 -30.51
C ALA A 9 -21.99 0.24 -30.38
N ALA A 10 -21.92 1.35 -31.13
CA ALA A 10 -20.80 2.29 -31.04
C ALA A 10 -20.73 2.99 -29.68
N VAL A 11 -21.87 3.39 -29.10
CA VAL A 11 -21.90 4.03 -27.77
C VAL A 11 -21.39 3.08 -26.68
N VAL A 12 -21.81 1.81 -26.69
CA VAL A 12 -21.37 0.81 -25.70
C VAL A 12 -19.87 0.55 -25.79
N ALA A 13 -19.30 0.54 -27.00
CA ALA A 13 -17.86 0.34 -27.20
C ALA A 13 -17.00 1.51 -26.67
N ILE A 14 -17.53 2.74 -26.66
CA ILE A 14 -16.81 3.93 -26.21
C ILE A 14 -16.86 4.08 -24.68
N THR A 15 -17.91 3.58 -24.02
CA THR A 15 -18.10 3.73 -22.55
C THR A 15 -17.44 2.63 -21.71
N GLY A 16 -16.75 1.68 -22.33
CA GLY A 16 -16.02 0.60 -21.64
C GLY A 16 -14.75 1.10 -20.98
N GLN A 17 -14.86 1.89 -19.91
CA GLN A 17 -13.70 2.29 -19.11
C GLN A 17 -13.19 1.10 -18.31
N GLN A 18 -11.90 0.78 -18.48
CA GLN A 18 -11.22 -0.22 -17.66
C GLN A 18 -11.10 0.33 -16.24
N ALA A 19 -11.76 -0.31 -15.28
CA ALA A 19 -11.51 -0.06 -13.87
C ALA A 19 -10.16 -0.70 -13.51
N PHE A 20 -9.10 0.11 -13.43
CA PHE A 20 -7.87 -0.32 -12.77
C PHE A 20 -8.19 -0.40 -11.28
N ALA A 21 -7.97 -1.58 -10.67
CA ALA A 21 -8.22 -1.83 -9.25
C ALA A 21 -7.23 -1.05 -8.36
N GLN A 22 -7.26 0.28 -8.44
CA GLN A 22 -6.45 1.20 -7.65
C GLN A 22 -7.03 1.26 -6.23
N LEU A 23 -6.72 0.25 -5.45
CA LEU A 23 -7.00 0.23 -4.02
C LEU A 23 -5.95 1.10 -3.30
N PRO A 24 -6.32 1.72 -2.16
CA PRO A 24 -5.34 2.30 -1.25
C PRO A 24 -4.22 1.29 -0.95
N GLN A 25 -2.98 1.78 -0.94
CA GLN A 25 -1.81 0.96 -0.69
C GLN A 25 -1.01 1.56 0.45
N THR A 26 -0.97 0.85 1.56
CA THR A 26 -0.02 1.11 2.64
C THR A 26 1.40 1.10 2.09
N ARG A 27 2.08 2.24 2.20
CA ARG A 27 3.42 2.42 1.67
C ARG A 27 4.28 3.14 2.68
N ILE A 28 5.46 2.59 2.93
CA ILE A 28 6.52 3.23 3.70
C ILE A 28 7.54 3.80 2.71
N THR A 29 8.03 5.02 2.94
CA THR A 29 9.09 5.61 2.10
C THR A 29 10.35 5.95 2.87
N SER A 30 10.28 6.03 4.22
CA SER A 30 11.44 6.26 5.06
C SER A 30 11.45 5.39 6.31
N VAL A 31 12.66 5.01 6.70
CA VAL A 31 12.98 4.34 7.96
C VAL A 31 14.26 4.97 8.50
N PHE A 32 14.24 5.40 9.76
CA PHE A 32 15.40 5.99 10.41
C PHE A 32 15.53 5.52 11.88
N PRO A 33 16.70 5.03 12.32
CA PRO A 33 17.92 4.81 11.54
C PRO A 33 17.74 3.71 10.47
N PRO A 34 18.55 3.70 9.39
CA PRO A 34 18.42 2.73 8.30
C PRO A 34 18.90 1.32 8.67
N GLY A 35 19.42 1.11 9.88
CA GLY A 35 19.91 -0.18 10.34
C GLY A 35 20.31 -0.18 11.82
N GLY A 36 20.61 -1.38 12.33
CA GLY A 36 21.00 -1.63 13.71
C GLY A 36 22.06 -2.74 13.82
N GLN A 37 22.70 -2.84 14.97
CA GLN A 37 23.66 -3.92 15.24
C GLN A 37 22.93 -5.26 15.41
N GLN A 38 23.51 -6.34 14.89
CA GLN A 38 22.93 -7.68 15.08
C GLN A 38 22.85 -8.03 16.56
N GLY A 39 21.69 -8.57 16.97
CA GLY A 39 21.45 -9.00 18.35
C GLY A 39 21.09 -7.86 19.31
N THR A 40 20.90 -6.64 18.81
CA THR A 40 20.43 -5.50 19.63
C THR A 40 19.01 -5.09 19.25
N THR A 41 18.36 -4.39 20.19
CA THR A 41 17.09 -3.69 19.92
C THR A 41 17.41 -2.25 19.54
N VAL A 42 16.74 -1.72 18.52
CA VAL A 42 16.92 -0.36 18.04
C VAL A 42 15.57 0.30 17.91
N ASP A 43 15.42 1.45 18.56
CA ASP A 43 14.28 2.33 18.35
C ASP A 43 14.41 2.99 16.98
N LEU A 44 13.40 2.81 16.14
CA LEU A 44 13.36 3.36 14.79
C LEU A 44 12.03 4.02 14.51
N THR A 45 12.08 5.03 13.66
CA THR A 45 10.94 5.75 13.13
C THR A 45 10.66 5.27 11.71
N VAL A 46 9.43 4.86 11.46
CA VAL A 46 8.90 4.53 10.13
C VAL A 46 8.00 5.69 9.68
N GLY A 47 8.20 6.22 8.47
CA GLY A 47 7.43 7.38 8.04
C GLY A 47 7.49 7.70 6.55
N GLY A 48 7.09 8.93 6.23
CA GLY A 48 7.08 9.49 4.87
C GLY A 48 6.08 8.83 3.90
N GLY A 49 5.21 7.97 4.42
CA GLY A 49 4.38 7.06 3.65
C GLY A 49 2.91 7.47 3.48
N THR A 50 2.11 6.51 3.00
CA THR A 50 0.64 6.61 2.89
C THR A 50 -0.01 5.49 3.68
N ASP A 51 -1.16 5.78 4.28
CA ASP A 51 -2.00 4.83 5.04
C ASP A 51 -1.24 4.15 6.21
N LEU A 52 -0.54 4.95 7.03
CA LEU A 52 0.27 4.47 8.17
C LEU A 52 -0.40 4.63 9.55
N ASP A 53 -1.59 5.22 9.63
CA ASP A 53 -2.21 5.62 10.91
C ASP A 53 -2.78 4.44 11.71
N GLU A 54 -3.26 3.39 11.02
CA GLU A 54 -3.94 2.23 11.62
C GLU A 54 -3.11 0.93 11.54
N LEU A 55 -1.77 1.06 11.60
CA LEU A 55 -0.87 -0.09 11.56
C LEU A 55 -0.87 -0.85 12.90
N ASP A 56 -1.09 -2.17 12.85
CA ASP A 56 -1.06 -3.05 14.02
C ASP A 56 0.32 -3.70 14.25
N ARG A 57 1.01 -4.11 13.17
CA ARG A 57 2.29 -4.83 13.28
C ARG A 57 3.18 -4.68 12.05
N MET A 58 4.49 -4.79 12.27
CA MET A 58 5.47 -5.01 11.21
C MET A 58 5.80 -6.50 11.11
N VAL A 59 5.77 -7.04 9.89
CA VAL A 59 6.09 -8.44 9.60
C VAL A 59 7.37 -8.49 8.79
N PHE A 60 8.32 -9.31 9.24
CA PHE A 60 9.59 -9.52 8.57
C PHE A 60 9.62 -10.90 7.92
N ALA A 61 10.28 -11.00 6.76
CA ALA A 61 10.48 -12.28 6.09
C ALA A 61 11.39 -13.22 6.89
N HIS A 62 12.24 -12.67 7.76
CA HIS A 62 13.15 -13.44 8.58
C HIS A 62 12.57 -13.65 10.00
N PRO A 63 12.44 -14.90 10.48
CA PRO A 63 11.82 -15.17 11.78
C PRO A 63 12.62 -14.65 12.97
N GLY A 64 13.93 -14.39 12.79
CA GLY A 64 14.79 -13.81 13.83
C GLY A 64 14.66 -12.29 14.00
N ILE A 65 13.88 -11.60 13.17
CA ILE A 65 13.64 -10.16 13.27
C ILE A 65 12.22 -9.94 13.78
N THR A 66 12.09 -9.24 14.90
CA THR A 66 10.80 -8.91 15.51
C THR A 66 10.73 -7.41 15.75
N ALA A 67 9.51 -6.87 15.77
CA ALA A 67 9.25 -5.49 16.15
C ALA A 67 8.01 -5.43 17.03
N VAL A 68 8.07 -4.52 17.99
CA VAL A 68 6.93 -4.09 18.79
C VAL A 68 6.70 -2.62 18.51
N GLN A 69 5.44 -2.22 18.36
CA GLN A 69 5.14 -0.80 18.27
C GLN A 69 5.56 -0.14 19.57
N LYS A 70 6.37 0.92 19.46
CA LYS A 70 6.70 1.75 20.60
C LYS A 70 5.48 2.58 20.96
N LEU A 71 4.65 2.04 21.85
CA LEU A 71 3.69 2.82 22.62
C LEU A 71 4.52 3.61 23.65
N ASP A 72 4.22 4.90 23.83
CA ASP A 72 5.08 5.89 24.51
C ASP A 72 5.70 5.45 25.87
N ALA A 73 6.73 6.18 26.32
CA ALA A 73 7.47 5.93 27.56
C ALA A 73 6.66 6.21 28.84
#